data_AF-A0A7C1A597-F1
#
_entry.id   AF-A0A7C1A597-F1
#
_cell.length_a   1.000
_cell.length_b   1.000
_cell.length_c   1.000
_cell.angle_alpha   90.00
_cell.angle_beta   90.00
_cell.angle_gamma   90.00
#
_symmetry.space_group_name_H-M   'P 1'
#
loop_
_entity.id
_entity.type
_entity.pdbx_description
1 polymer ?
#
loop_
_entity_poly.entity_id
_entity_poly.type
_entity_poly.pdbx_seq_one_letter_code
_entity_poly.pdbx_strand_id
1 'polypeptide(L)'
;MSLKNNKRNRGFTGIYSPDSLIVHKNKILSLIFILFLYLFTSIFCYHLYQSNCIIYAKETIIPILTYHNFTKDEGSSYKMNIEDFEEQMNYLFTHNYSVISLSELLERLRTGQLPPKPVAITIDDGFKSTYTLAYPILKKYNFPATLFLYTDFIERNRYSLTWEEIREMTKNNIEIGSHTLSHCNLLHYKENESYDTYLSRIKKEIFLSKEILESKIGNKVKFFAYPYGVYSPIIKSLVIQASYEGIFNANSMNNTLNTDLCSLNRQIIYGNNSFTSFIDILNQQPISSSKIFPFDGAVLSDQYVKIGAILEENNIDEKSLTMKLGGAKVKFNFNPASQEISYTPLKPLIKKSYIVNITAYDKSANCTRKISWLITIN
;
A
#
# COMPACT_ATOMS: atom_id res chain seq x y z
N MET A 1 -30.45 99.55 38.00
CA MET A 1 -29.98 98.77 36.83
C MET A 1 -30.25 97.30 37.18
N SER A 2 -31.29 96.72 36.57
CA SER A 2 -32.13 95.68 37.20
C SER A 2 -31.69 94.24 36.86
N LEU A 3 -31.52 93.41 37.90
CA LEU A 3 -31.13 92.01 37.83
C LEU A 3 -32.34 91.06 37.90
N LYS A 4 -32.21 89.99 37.11
CA LYS A 4 -33.16 88.89 36.84
C LYS A 4 -33.38 87.98 38.04
N ASN A 5 -34.59 87.42 38.17
CA ASN A 5 -34.80 86.17 38.89
C ASN A 5 -36.10 85.42 38.52
N ASN A 6 -35.99 84.09 38.61
CA ASN A 6 -37.00 83.05 38.92
C ASN A 6 -37.93 82.38 37.85
N LYS A 7 -37.70 81.05 37.78
CA LYS A 7 -38.63 79.89 37.80
C LYS A 7 -39.66 79.68 36.67
N ARG A 8 -39.63 78.47 36.09
CA ARG A 8 -40.74 77.47 36.15
C ARG A 8 -40.35 76.09 35.58
N ASN A 9 -40.78 75.04 36.31
CA ASN A 9 -40.87 73.65 35.90
C ASN A 9 -41.87 73.45 34.74
N ARG A 10 -41.55 72.56 33.78
CA ARG A 10 -42.50 71.63 33.15
C ARG A 10 -41.78 70.36 32.71
N GLY A 11 -42.32 69.21 33.11
CA GLY A 11 -41.88 67.90 32.68
C GLY A 11 -42.28 67.58 31.24
N PHE A 12 -41.53 66.69 30.62
CA PHE A 12 -41.92 65.98 29.41
C PHE A 12 -41.83 64.48 29.65
N THR A 13 -43.00 63.86 29.65
CA THR A 13 -43.24 62.42 29.63
C THR A 13 -42.88 61.86 28.26
N GLY A 14 -41.79 61.09 28.18
CA GLY A 14 -41.50 60.24 27.02
C GLY A 14 -42.29 58.94 27.13
N ILE A 15 -43.48 58.90 26.54
CA ILE A 15 -44.27 57.68 26.36
C ILE A 15 -43.57 56.87 25.25
N TYR A 16 -42.92 55.76 25.59
CA TYR A 16 -42.55 54.75 24.60
C TYR A 16 -43.86 54.18 24.03
N SER A 17 -44.13 54.37 22.73
CA SER A 17 -45.29 53.74 22.11
C SER A 17 -45.15 52.21 22.20
N PRO A 18 -46.25 51.45 22.41
CA PRO A 18 -46.21 49.99 22.46
C PRO A 18 -45.50 49.36 21.24
N ASP A 19 -45.62 50.00 20.08
CA ASP A 19 -44.99 49.55 18.83
C ASP A 19 -43.46 49.60 18.87
N SER A 20 -42.86 50.57 19.56
CA SER A 20 -41.39 50.68 19.68
C SER A 20 -40.79 49.56 20.53
N LEU A 21 -41.49 49.14 21.58
CA LEU A 21 -41.12 48.00 22.44
C LEU A 21 -41.25 46.66 21.70
N ILE A 22 -42.29 46.50 20.89
CA ILE A 22 -42.50 45.31 20.06
C ILE A 22 -41.41 45.18 18.99
N VAL A 23 -41.06 46.28 18.31
CA VAL A 23 -39.99 46.28 17.30
C VAL A 23 -38.62 45.97 17.93
N HIS A 24 -38.32 46.51 19.12
CA HIS A 24 -37.08 46.18 19.82
C HIS A 24 -37.05 44.72 20.29
N LYS A 25 -38.16 44.20 20.81
CA LYS A 25 -38.28 42.79 21.22
C LYS A 25 -38.09 41.85 20.03
N ASN A 26 -38.66 42.18 18.87
CA ASN A 26 -38.50 41.41 17.63
C ASN A 26 -37.06 41.45 17.09
N LYS A 27 -36.35 42.59 17.21
CA LYS A 27 -34.92 42.67 16.88
C LYS A 27 -34.06 41.82 17.81
N ILE A 28 -34.34 41.83 19.12
CA ILE A 28 -33.63 41.00 20.10
C ILE A 28 -33.88 39.51 19.83
N LEU A 29 -35.12 39.10 19.56
CA LEU A 29 -35.47 37.73 19.18
C LEU A 29 -34.77 37.29 17.89
N SER A 30 -34.69 38.17 16.89
CA SER A 30 -33.97 37.90 15.64
C SER A 30 -32.46 37.75 15.86
N LEU A 31 -31.84 38.59 16.70
CA LEU A 31 -30.43 38.47 17.07
C LEU A 31 -30.15 37.17 17.84
N ILE A 32 -31.03 36.79 18.78
CA ILE A 32 -30.91 35.52 19.52
C ILE A 32 -31.04 34.33 18.56
N PHE A 33 -31.95 34.39 17.59
CA PHE A 33 -32.11 33.34 16.59
C PHE A 33 -30.89 33.20 15.66
N ILE A 34 -30.31 34.32 15.20
CA ILE A 34 -29.09 34.31 14.38
C ILE A 34 -27.90 33.76 15.19
N LEU A 35 -27.78 34.16 16.46
CA LEU A 35 -26.73 33.64 17.35
C LEU A 35 -26.90 32.14 17.59
N PHE A 36 -28.14 31.68 17.79
CA PHE A 36 -28.46 30.26 17.93
C PHE A 36 -28.15 29.49 16.64
N LEU A 37 -28.50 30.02 15.46
CA LEU A 37 -28.19 29.39 14.18
C LEU A 37 -26.69 29.29 13.95
N TYR A 38 -25.92 30.33 14.30
CA TYR A 38 -24.47 30.32 14.24
C TYR A 38 -23.85 29.32 15.23
N LEU A 39 -24.37 29.26 16.47
CA LEU A 39 -23.90 28.30 17.45
C LEU A 39 -24.21 26.87 16.98
N PHE A 40 -25.41 26.64 16.46
CA PHE A 40 -25.83 25.34 15.94
C PHE A 40 -24.99 24.91 14.73
N THR A 41 -24.72 25.80 13.77
CA THR A 41 -23.84 25.47 12.63
C THR A 41 -22.41 25.24 13.07
N SER A 42 -21.87 26.01 14.03
CA SER A 42 -20.53 25.80 14.56
C SER A 42 -20.39 24.46 15.30
N ILE A 43 -21.40 24.09 16.10
CA ILE A 43 -21.47 22.81 16.82
C ILE A 43 -21.66 21.67 15.83
N PHE A 44 -22.50 21.84 14.80
CA PHE A 44 -22.71 20.86 13.75
C PHE A 44 -21.46 20.66 12.89
N CYS A 45 -20.76 21.73 12.52
CA CYS A 45 -19.47 21.66 11.83
C CYS A 45 -18.38 21.05 12.72
N TYR A 46 -18.36 21.35 14.02
CA TYR A 46 -17.46 20.71 14.97
C TYR A 46 -17.75 19.22 15.12
N HIS A 47 -19.03 18.82 15.15
CA HIS A 47 -19.42 17.42 15.13
C HIS A 47 -19.07 16.74 13.81
N LEU A 48 -19.26 17.36 12.65
CA LEU A 48 -18.80 16.83 11.36
C LEU A 48 -17.27 16.69 11.30
N TYR A 49 -16.54 17.67 11.82
CA TYR A 49 -15.08 17.65 11.92
C TYR A 49 -14.61 16.53 12.87
N GLN A 50 -15.20 16.42 14.05
CA GLN A 50 -14.91 15.34 15.01
C GLN A 50 -15.35 13.97 14.49
N SER A 51 -16.47 13.85 13.77
CA SER A 51 -16.87 12.59 13.13
C SER A 51 -15.90 12.16 12.03
N ASN A 52 -15.21 13.10 11.37
CA ASN A 52 -14.14 12.80 10.42
C ASN A 52 -12.78 12.54 11.11
N CYS A 53 -12.53 13.14 12.28
CA CYS A 53 -11.29 12.93 13.05
C CYS A 53 -11.34 11.70 13.97
N ILE A 54 -12.53 11.24 14.37
CA ILE A 54 -12.75 10.09 15.25
C ILE A 54 -13.20 8.89 14.42
N ILE A 55 -12.46 8.59 13.35
CA ILE A 55 -12.18 7.18 13.06
C ILE A 55 -11.01 6.85 13.97
N TYR A 56 -11.28 6.29 15.15
CA TYR A 56 -10.25 5.61 15.93
C TYR A 56 -9.41 4.79 14.97
N ALA A 57 -8.09 5.00 15.03
CA ALA A 57 -7.06 4.45 14.17
C ALA A 57 -7.20 2.92 14.00
N LYS A 58 -8.13 2.50 13.13
CA LYS A 58 -8.04 1.20 12.49
C LYS A 58 -6.80 1.31 11.63
N GLU A 59 -5.81 0.46 11.90
CA GLU A 59 -4.59 0.39 11.11
C GLU A 59 -4.97 0.46 9.64
N THR A 60 -4.58 1.55 8.98
CA THR A 60 -4.93 1.72 7.57
C THR A 60 -4.11 0.70 6.80
N ILE A 61 -4.81 -0.32 6.27
CA ILE A 61 -4.24 -1.37 5.46
C ILE A 61 -4.07 -0.82 4.04
N ILE A 62 -2.92 -1.10 3.44
CA ILE A 62 -2.59 -0.64 2.09
C ILE A 62 -2.15 -1.85 1.25
N PRO A 63 -3.10 -2.54 0.60
CA PRO A 63 -2.79 -3.58 -0.36
C PRO A 63 -2.11 -2.99 -1.60
N ILE A 64 -1.00 -3.59 -2.02
CA ILE A 64 -0.36 -3.36 -3.32
C ILE A 64 -0.47 -4.66 -4.09
N LEU A 65 -1.40 -4.71 -5.05
CA LEU A 65 -1.74 -5.91 -5.81
C LEU A 65 -0.75 -6.09 -6.97
N THR A 66 -0.31 -7.31 -7.22
CA THR A 66 0.63 -7.62 -8.32
C THR A 66 0.07 -8.69 -9.24
N TYR A 67 -0.10 -8.32 -10.50
CA TYR A 67 -0.48 -9.19 -11.61
C TYR A 67 0.72 -9.36 -12.57
N HIS A 68 0.63 -10.27 -13.54
CA HIS A 68 1.72 -10.52 -14.50
C HIS A 68 1.20 -10.66 -15.93
N ASN A 69 0.60 -11.80 -16.26
CA ASN A 69 0.09 -12.10 -17.59
C ASN A 69 -1.44 -12.29 -17.55
N PHE A 70 -2.12 -12.01 -18.67
CA PHE A 70 -3.57 -12.12 -18.79
C PHE A 70 -3.97 -13.04 -19.96
N THR A 71 -5.14 -13.66 -19.84
CA THR A 71 -5.65 -14.62 -20.81
C THR A 71 -7.17 -14.56 -20.93
N LYS A 72 -7.70 -15.00 -22.07
CA LYS A 72 -9.14 -15.27 -22.23
C LYS A 72 -9.50 -16.70 -21.85
N ASP A 73 -8.53 -17.60 -21.92
CA ASP A 73 -8.67 -19.00 -21.47
C ASP A 73 -8.62 -19.11 -19.94
N GLU A 74 -8.65 -20.33 -19.42
CA GLU A 74 -8.51 -20.58 -17.98
C GLU A 74 -7.22 -19.97 -17.41
N GLY A 75 -7.37 -19.41 -16.21
CA GLY A 75 -6.26 -18.88 -15.42
C GLY A 75 -5.31 -19.99 -14.96
N SER A 76 -4.07 -19.60 -14.70
CA SER A 76 -3.06 -20.44 -14.05
C SER A 76 -2.21 -19.57 -13.13
N SER A 77 -1.14 -20.11 -12.55
CA SER A 77 -0.30 -19.42 -11.54
C SER A 77 -0.13 -17.90 -11.78
N TYR A 78 0.73 -17.47 -12.71
CA TYR A 78 0.96 -16.05 -13.01
C TYR A 78 0.16 -15.55 -14.22
N LYS A 79 -0.87 -16.28 -14.64
CA LYS A 79 -1.69 -15.96 -15.81
C LYS A 79 -3.15 -15.82 -15.38
N MET A 80 -3.63 -14.59 -15.26
CA MET A 80 -4.97 -14.26 -14.79
C MET A 80 -6.00 -14.31 -15.94
N ASN A 81 -7.15 -14.94 -15.72
CA ASN A 81 -8.26 -14.82 -16.66
C ASN A 81 -8.77 -13.37 -16.65
N ILE A 82 -9.08 -12.82 -17.83
CA ILE A 82 -9.43 -11.42 -17.96
C ILE A 82 -10.78 -11.06 -17.35
N GLU A 83 -11.72 -12.00 -17.31
CA GLU A 83 -13.03 -11.83 -16.67
C GLU A 83 -12.86 -11.80 -15.14
N ASP A 84 -12.01 -12.67 -14.58
CA ASP A 84 -11.65 -12.63 -13.14
C ASP A 84 -10.98 -11.29 -12.78
N PHE A 85 -10.09 -10.79 -13.64
CA PHE A 85 -9.48 -9.47 -13.43
C PHE A 85 -10.53 -8.35 -13.48
N GLU A 86 -11.46 -8.39 -14.44
CA GLU A 86 -12.54 -7.41 -14.52
C GLU A 86 -13.46 -7.47 -13.29
N GLU A 87 -13.79 -8.67 -12.80
CA GLU A 87 -14.57 -8.87 -11.58
C GLU A 87 -13.87 -8.23 -10.37
N GLN A 88 -12.56 -8.41 -10.24
CA GLN A 88 -11.76 -7.77 -9.19
C GLN A 88 -11.76 -6.25 -9.30
N MET A 89 -11.60 -5.68 -10.50
CA MET A 89 -11.64 -4.22 -10.69
C MET A 89 -13.04 -3.66 -10.40
N ASN A 90 -14.10 -4.34 -10.86
CA ASN A 90 -15.47 -3.99 -10.55
C ASN A 90 -15.74 -4.02 -9.04
N TYR A 91 -15.18 -4.99 -8.31
CA TYR A 91 -15.29 -5.06 -6.87
C TYR A 91 -14.67 -3.84 -6.19
N LEU A 92 -13.43 -3.49 -6.57
CA LEU A 92 -12.75 -2.30 -6.05
C LEU A 92 -13.60 -1.04 -6.28
N PHE A 93 -14.15 -0.89 -7.49
CA PHE A 93 -14.99 0.24 -7.87
C PHE A 93 -16.29 0.30 -7.04
N THR A 94 -17.07 -0.78 -7.04
CA THR A 94 -18.39 -0.85 -6.38
C THR A 94 -18.32 -0.79 -4.86
N HIS A 95 -17.19 -1.19 -4.26
CA HIS A 95 -16.98 -1.18 -2.81
C HIS A 95 -16.20 0.05 -2.30
N ASN A 96 -16.07 1.08 -3.16
CA ASN A 96 -15.45 2.38 -2.86
C ASN A 96 -14.00 2.26 -2.37
N TYR A 97 -13.20 1.41 -3.02
CA TYR A 97 -11.76 1.43 -2.84
C TYR A 97 -11.15 2.64 -3.56
N SER A 98 -10.21 3.31 -2.91
CA SER A 98 -9.45 4.39 -3.53
C SER A 98 -8.24 3.80 -4.24
N VAL A 99 -8.41 3.47 -5.53
CA VAL A 99 -7.31 2.99 -6.36
C VAL A 99 -6.42 4.17 -6.72
N ILE A 100 -5.21 4.21 -6.15
CA ILE A 100 -4.26 5.32 -6.28
C ILE A 100 -2.98 4.87 -6.97
N SER A 101 -2.29 5.81 -7.63
CA SER A 101 -0.99 5.56 -8.24
C SER A 101 0.08 5.30 -7.17
N LEU A 102 1.21 4.69 -7.55
CA LEU A 102 2.32 4.52 -6.60
C LEU A 102 2.95 5.87 -6.25
N SER A 103 2.96 6.85 -7.18
CA SER A 103 3.42 8.21 -6.85
C SER A 103 2.55 8.85 -5.76
N GLU A 104 1.23 8.77 -5.88
CA GLU A 104 0.33 9.28 -4.84
C GLU A 104 0.51 8.50 -3.53
N LEU A 105 0.61 7.17 -3.59
CA LEU A 105 0.83 6.35 -2.39
C LEU A 105 2.09 6.77 -1.62
N LEU A 106 3.23 6.96 -2.30
CA LEU A 106 4.46 7.41 -1.66
C LEU A 106 4.31 8.79 -1.01
N GLU A 107 3.61 9.71 -1.67
CA GLU A 107 3.30 11.03 -1.10
C GLU A 107 2.42 10.91 0.16
N ARG A 108 1.36 10.10 0.10
CA ARG A 108 0.44 9.88 1.22
C ARG A 108 1.11 9.21 2.41
N LEU A 109 2.00 8.25 2.17
CA LEU A 109 2.79 7.60 3.22
C LEU A 109 3.73 8.60 3.90
N ARG A 110 4.35 9.52 3.15
CA ARG A 110 5.22 10.57 3.73
C ARG A 110 4.45 11.61 4.54
N THR A 111 3.23 11.95 4.12
CA THR A 111 2.40 12.97 4.77
C THR A 111 1.51 12.40 5.89
N GLY A 112 1.35 11.07 5.93
CA GLY A 112 0.43 10.40 6.86
C GLY A 112 -1.06 10.56 6.49
N GLN A 113 -1.37 10.98 5.26
CA GLN A 113 -2.73 11.29 4.82
C GLN A 113 -3.16 10.37 3.68
N LEU A 114 -3.76 9.22 4.00
CA LEU A 114 -4.28 8.28 3.00
C LEU A 114 -5.77 8.50 2.72
N PRO A 115 -6.23 8.26 1.48
CA PRO A 115 -7.66 8.18 1.20
C PRO A 115 -8.26 6.92 1.86
N PRO A 116 -9.59 6.84 2.04
CA PRO A 116 -10.22 5.65 2.58
C PRO A 116 -10.01 4.44 1.66
N LYS A 117 -9.73 3.27 2.26
CA LYS A 117 -9.49 1.99 1.55
C LYS A 117 -8.50 2.14 0.38
N PRO A 118 -7.26 2.61 0.64
CA PRO A 118 -6.28 2.81 -0.42
C PRO A 118 -5.83 1.46 -0.98
N VAL A 119 -5.76 1.34 -2.30
CA VAL A 119 -5.20 0.17 -3.00
C VAL A 119 -4.35 0.64 -4.17
N ALA A 120 -3.21 -0.01 -4.40
CA ALA A 120 -2.40 0.21 -5.60
C ALA A 120 -2.37 -1.05 -6.46
N ILE A 121 -2.40 -0.87 -7.78
CA ILE A 121 -2.33 -1.94 -8.77
C ILE A 121 -0.97 -1.91 -9.46
N THR A 122 -0.32 -3.06 -9.50
CA THR A 122 0.97 -3.25 -10.17
C THR A 122 0.89 -4.45 -11.10
N ILE A 123 1.60 -4.39 -12.23
CA ILE A 123 1.68 -5.46 -13.20
C ILE A 123 3.15 -5.64 -13.60
N ASP A 124 3.68 -6.85 -13.44
CA ASP A 124 5.10 -7.13 -13.68
C ASP A 124 5.34 -7.64 -15.12
N ASP A 125 6.61 -7.74 -15.47
CA ASP A 125 7.19 -8.36 -16.69
C ASP A 125 7.06 -7.61 -18.00
N GLY A 126 5.90 -7.02 -18.31
CA GLY A 126 5.69 -6.34 -19.60
C GLY A 126 5.17 -7.24 -20.72
N PHE A 127 4.28 -8.18 -20.37
CA PHE A 127 3.54 -8.98 -21.36
C PHE A 127 2.59 -8.12 -22.19
N LYS A 128 2.48 -8.44 -23.48
CA LYS A 128 1.57 -7.82 -24.46
C LYS A 128 0.11 -7.84 -24.02
N SER A 129 -0.30 -8.88 -23.30
CA SER A 129 -1.64 -9.04 -22.73
C SER A 129 -2.02 -7.92 -21.76
N THR A 130 -1.04 -7.26 -21.13
CA THR A 130 -1.26 -6.05 -20.33
C THR A 130 -1.92 -4.97 -21.16
N TYR A 131 -1.39 -4.71 -22.36
CA TYR A 131 -1.92 -3.68 -23.26
C TYR A 131 -3.21 -4.11 -23.94
N THR A 132 -3.28 -5.35 -24.41
CA THR A 132 -4.42 -5.81 -25.23
C THR A 132 -5.64 -6.23 -24.42
N LEU A 133 -5.46 -6.64 -23.15
CA LEU A 133 -6.53 -7.16 -22.30
C LEU A 133 -6.75 -6.31 -21.05
N ALA A 134 -5.73 -6.11 -20.21
CA ALA A 134 -5.90 -5.46 -18.90
C ALA A 134 -6.09 -3.94 -18.99
N TYR A 135 -5.33 -3.26 -19.86
CA TYR A 135 -5.35 -1.81 -20.01
C TYR A 135 -6.74 -1.25 -20.41
N PRO A 136 -7.51 -1.85 -21.33
CA PRO A 136 -8.90 -1.46 -21.58
C PRO A 136 -9.79 -1.45 -20.32
N ILE A 137 -9.61 -2.44 -19.43
CA ILE A 137 -10.37 -2.54 -18.18
C ILE A 137 -9.93 -1.45 -17.19
N LEU A 138 -8.62 -1.24 -17.03
CA LEU A 138 -8.11 -0.14 -16.19
C LEU A 138 -8.64 1.22 -16.65
N LYS A 139 -8.68 1.47 -17.98
CA LYS A 139 -9.30 2.67 -18.55
C LYS A 139 -10.80 2.77 -18.26
N LYS A 140 -11.56 1.67 -18.37
CA LYS A 140 -12.99 1.62 -18.08
C LYS A 140 -13.31 2.13 -16.67
N TYR A 141 -12.48 1.79 -15.69
CA TYR A 141 -12.64 2.23 -14.29
C TYR A 141 -11.84 3.49 -13.93
N ASN A 142 -11.09 4.05 -14.88
CA ASN A 142 -10.12 5.13 -14.65
C ASN A 142 -9.13 4.82 -13.51
N PHE A 143 -8.71 3.55 -13.42
CA PHE A 143 -7.80 3.10 -12.38
C PHE A 143 -6.34 3.31 -12.78
N PRO A 144 -5.53 3.99 -11.94
CA PRO A 144 -4.10 4.03 -12.14
C PRO A 144 -3.47 2.66 -11.88
N ALA A 145 -2.36 2.39 -12.55
CA ALA A 145 -1.52 1.22 -12.27
C ALA A 145 -0.05 1.51 -12.54
N THR A 146 0.84 0.65 -12.06
CA THR A 146 2.27 0.71 -12.39
C THR A 146 2.73 -0.57 -13.08
N LEU A 147 3.42 -0.42 -14.21
CA LEU A 147 4.06 -1.54 -14.89
C LEU A 147 5.54 -1.63 -14.49
N PHE A 148 5.94 -2.75 -13.89
CA PHE A 148 7.36 -3.04 -13.62
C PHE A 148 7.95 -3.81 -14.80
N LEU A 149 8.81 -3.15 -15.58
CA LEU A 149 9.31 -3.67 -16.84
C LEU A 149 10.78 -4.07 -16.73
N TYR A 150 11.13 -5.24 -17.27
CA TYR A 150 12.52 -5.59 -17.55
C TYR A 150 12.83 -5.38 -19.02
N THR A 151 13.89 -4.63 -19.29
CA THR A 151 14.07 -3.97 -20.59
C THR A 151 14.44 -4.94 -21.71
N ASP A 152 15.08 -6.08 -21.41
CA ASP A 152 15.46 -7.09 -22.41
C ASP A 152 14.27 -7.85 -23.02
N PHE A 153 13.08 -7.75 -22.43
CA PHE A 153 11.87 -8.37 -22.96
C PHE A 153 11.03 -7.43 -23.80
N ILE A 154 11.13 -6.12 -23.61
CA ILE A 154 10.35 -5.16 -24.40
C ILE A 154 10.77 -5.22 -25.87
N GLU A 155 9.79 -5.30 -26.78
CA GLU A 155 9.98 -5.52 -28.22
C GLU A 155 10.74 -6.81 -28.60
N ARG A 156 10.89 -7.76 -27.66
CA ARG A 156 11.63 -8.99 -27.91
C ARG A 156 10.91 -9.94 -28.86
N ASN A 157 9.58 -10.03 -28.75
CA ASN A 157 8.75 -10.90 -29.58
C ASN A 157 7.27 -10.46 -29.54
N ARG A 158 6.38 -11.22 -30.19
CA ARG A 158 4.94 -10.90 -30.27
C ARG A 158 4.21 -10.89 -28.91
N TYR A 159 4.80 -11.47 -27.86
CA TYR A 159 4.22 -11.58 -26.52
C TYR A 159 4.70 -10.49 -25.57
N SER A 160 5.64 -9.65 -25.97
CA SER A 160 6.10 -8.50 -25.19
C SER A 160 5.45 -7.20 -25.66
N LEU A 161 5.31 -6.24 -24.76
CA LEU A 161 4.94 -4.87 -25.10
C LEU A 161 5.93 -4.22 -26.08
N THR A 162 5.45 -3.24 -26.85
CA THR A 162 6.32 -2.30 -27.58
C THR A 162 6.52 -1.00 -26.82
N TRP A 163 7.57 -0.24 -27.16
CA TRP A 163 7.77 1.08 -26.56
C TRP A 163 6.66 2.07 -26.92
N GLU A 164 6.04 1.90 -28.09
CA GLU A 164 4.88 2.70 -28.50
C GLU A 164 3.68 2.45 -27.60
N GLU A 165 3.35 1.18 -27.32
CA GLU A 165 2.26 0.80 -26.42
C GLU A 165 2.51 1.29 -24.99
N ILE A 166 3.76 1.17 -24.52
CA ILE A 166 4.16 1.70 -23.22
C ILE A 166 3.92 3.22 -23.16
N ARG A 167 4.35 3.98 -24.17
CA ARG A 167 4.13 5.43 -24.25
C ARG A 167 2.65 5.82 -24.40
N GLU A 168 1.82 4.97 -24.98
CA GLU A 168 0.38 5.22 -25.02
C GLU A 168 -0.24 5.05 -23.62
N MET A 169 0.13 3.97 -22.92
CA MET A 169 -0.34 3.71 -21.57
C MET A 169 0.07 4.80 -20.59
N THR A 170 1.29 5.35 -20.70
CA THR A 170 1.75 6.44 -19.82
C THR A 170 0.96 7.74 -19.97
N LYS A 171 0.23 7.92 -21.08
CA LYS A 171 -0.70 9.06 -21.24
C LYS A 171 -2.00 8.87 -20.46
N ASN A 172 -2.27 7.68 -19.92
CA ASN A 172 -3.55 7.30 -19.30
C ASN A 172 -3.34 6.61 -17.94
N ASN A 173 -2.82 7.34 -16.96
CA ASN A 173 -2.68 6.91 -15.55
C ASN A 173 -1.82 5.66 -15.31
N ILE A 174 -1.04 5.20 -16.29
CA ILE A 174 -0.10 4.09 -16.12
C ILE A 174 1.32 4.63 -15.85
N GLU A 175 1.88 4.29 -14.71
CA GLU A 175 3.27 4.60 -14.36
C GLU A 175 4.21 3.46 -14.76
N ILE A 176 5.48 3.78 -14.98
CA ILE A 176 6.51 2.77 -15.31
C ILE A 176 7.52 2.67 -14.17
N GLY A 177 7.74 1.45 -13.70
CA GLY A 177 8.77 1.05 -12.76
C GLY A 177 9.80 0.13 -13.41
N SER A 178 10.96 0.00 -12.77
CA SER A 178 12.03 -0.90 -13.22
C SER A 178 11.91 -2.29 -12.60
N HIS A 179 12.11 -3.32 -13.42
CA HIS A 179 12.17 -4.72 -13.02
C HIS A 179 13.48 -5.40 -13.41
N THR A 180 14.59 -4.65 -13.37
CA THR A 180 15.94 -5.02 -13.85
C THR A 180 16.10 -5.02 -15.37
N LEU A 181 17.29 -5.37 -15.86
CA LEU A 181 17.59 -5.42 -17.29
C LEU A 181 17.05 -6.73 -17.88
N SER A 182 17.37 -7.86 -17.25
CA SER A 182 17.16 -9.20 -17.80
C SER A 182 16.19 -10.09 -17.02
N HIS A 183 15.60 -9.59 -15.92
CA HIS A 183 14.78 -10.38 -14.99
C HIS A 183 15.56 -11.53 -14.32
N CYS A 184 16.85 -11.31 -14.04
CA CYS A 184 17.64 -12.31 -13.36
C CYS A 184 17.35 -12.37 -11.85
N ASN A 185 17.54 -13.55 -11.25
CA ASN A 185 17.58 -13.65 -9.79
C ASN A 185 18.84 -12.94 -9.28
N LEU A 186 18.65 -11.81 -8.61
CA LEU A 186 19.74 -10.93 -8.20
C LEU A 186 20.66 -11.55 -7.12
N LEU A 187 20.26 -12.64 -6.46
CA LEU A 187 21.08 -13.37 -5.48
C LEU A 187 21.91 -14.51 -6.10
N HIS A 188 21.64 -14.86 -7.35
CA HIS A 188 22.25 -16.01 -8.00
C HIS A 188 23.58 -15.64 -8.67
N TYR A 189 24.63 -16.38 -8.37
CA TYR A 189 25.94 -16.28 -9.01
C TYR A 189 25.95 -17.12 -10.28
N LYS A 190 26.48 -16.57 -11.38
CA LYS A 190 26.74 -17.39 -12.57
C LYS A 190 27.86 -18.38 -12.27
N GLU A 191 27.93 -19.43 -13.08
CA GLU A 191 29.00 -20.43 -12.95
C GLU A 191 30.38 -19.77 -13.06
N ASN A 192 31.27 -20.07 -12.11
CA ASN A 192 32.62 -19.49 -11.99
C ASN A 192 32.67 -17.95 -11.89
N GLU A 193 31.57 -17.29 -11.49
CA GLU A 193 31.53 -15.84 -11.33
C GLU A 193 32.18 -15.40 -10.02
N SER A 194 33.22 -14.55 -10.11
CA SER A 194 33.80 -13.91 -8.93
C SER A 194 32.83 -12.91 -8.30
N TYR A 195 33.01 -12.61 -7.01
CA TYR A 195 32.20 -11.64 -6.29
C TYR A 195 32.16 -10.26 -6.98
N ASP A 196 33.29 -9.77 -7.47
CA ASP A 196 33.39 -8.47 -8.14
C ASP A 196 32.64 -8.46 -9.48
N THR A 197 32.72 -9.56 -10.23
CA THR A 197 31.99 -9.72 -11.50
C THR A 197 30.48 -9.80 -11.25
N TYR A 198 30.07 -10.56 -10.23
CA TYR A 198 28.69 -10.64 -9.76
C TYR A 198 28.16 -9.25 -9.40
N LEU A 199 28.85 -8.50 -8.53
CA LEU A 199 28.42 -7.16 -8.13
C LEU A 199 28.34 -6.20 -9.31
N SER A 200 29.30 -6.26 -10.24
CA SER A 200 29.29 -5.43 -11.44
C SER A 200 28.08 -5.74 -12.33
N ARG A 201 27.74 -7.02 -12.49
CA ARG A 201 26.53 -7.45 -13.20
C ARG A 201 25.26 -6.97 -12.51
N ILE A 202 25.13 -7.16 -11.19
CA ILE A 202 23.94 -6.71 -10.44
C ILE A 202 23.78 -5.19 -10.49
N LYS A 203 24.87 -4.43 -10.40
CA LYS A 203 24.84 -2.98 -10.65
C LYS A 203 24.32 -2.65 -12.05
N LYS A 204 24.81 -3.34 -13.08
CA LYS A 204 24.31 -3.15 -14.45
C LYS A 204 22.81 -3.44 -14.55
N GLU A 205 22.33 -4.53 -13.96
CA GLU A 205 20.89 -4.89 -13.94
C GLU A 205 20.01 -3.77 -13.36
N ILE A 206 20.47 -3.12 -12.29
CA ILE A 206 19.69 -2.11 -11.55
C ILE A 206 19.77 -0.72 -12.21
N PHE A 207 20.97 -0.29 -12.60
CA PHE A 207 21.21 1.08 -13.09
C PHE A 207 20.88 1.23 -14.56
N LEU A 208 21.29 0.29 -15.42
CA LEU A 208 21.09 0.40 -16.86
C LEU A 208 19.61 0.25 -17.24
N SER A 209 18.85 -0.59 -16.51
CA SER A 209 17.41 -0.70 -16.70
C SER A 209 16.70 0.64 -16.47
N LYS A 210 17.09 1.38 -15.41
CA LYS A 210 16.58 2.72 -15.15
C LYS A 210 16.85 3.67 -16.30
N GLU A 211 18.11 3.75 -16.72
CA GLU A 211 18.56 4.65 -17.79
C GLU A 211 17.81 4.38 -19.11
N ILE A 212 17.68 3.11 -19.49
CA ILE A 212 16.94 2.70 -20.70
C ILE A 212 15.49 3.12 -20.59
N LEU A 213 14.82 2.81 -19.46
CA LEU A 213 13.42 3.15 -19.27
C LEU A 213 13.20 4.67 -19.34
N GLU A 214 13.99 5.46 -18.60
CA GLU A 214 13.91 6.92 -18.58
C GLU A 214 14.13 7.52 -19.99
N SER A 215 15.11 7.01 -20.73
CA SER A 215 15.37 7.42 -22.12
C SER A 215 14.21 7.11 -23.05
N LYS A 216 13.59 5.93 -22.92
CA LYS A 216 12.53 5.46 -23.83
C LYS A 216 11.17 6.09 -23.58
N ILE A 217 10.87 6.44 -22.31
CA ILE A 217 9.59 7.03 -21.91
C ILE A 217 9.66 8.55 -21.76
N GLY A 218 10.86 9.13 -21.62
CA GLY A 218 11.07 10.57 -21.47
C GLY A 218 10.70 11.13 -20.09
N ASN A 219 10.55 10.27 -19.08
CA ASN A 219 10.17 10.64 -17.70
C ASN A 219 11.02 9.87 -16.70
N LYS A 220 11.13 10.40 -15.48
CA LYS A 220 11.85 9.76 -14.36
C LYS A 220 11.19 8.44 -13.95
N VAL A 221 11.99 7.41 -13.73
CA VAL A 221 11.54 6.13 -13.17
C VAL A 221 11.80 6.12 -11.67
N LYS A 222 10.72 6.18 -10.89
CA LYS A 222 10.79 6.32 -9.42
C LYS A 222 10.79 4.97 -8.68
N PHE A 223 10.30 3.90 -9.32
CA PHE A 223 9.98 2.65 -8.64
C PHE A 223 10.86 1.49 -9.11
N PHE A 224 11.20 0.59 -8.20
CA PHE A 224 11.92 -0.64 -8.49
C PHE A 224 11.26 -1.84 -7.80
N ALA A 225 11.00 -2.91 -8.55
CA ALA A 225 10.54 -4.18 -8.00
C ALA A 225 11.61 -5.26 -8.18
N TYR A 226 11.88 -6.04 -7.13
CA TYR A 226 12.80 -7.17 -7.21
C TYR A 226 12.21 -8.32 -8.04
N PRO A 227 12.91 -8.82 -9.10
CA PRO A 227 12.52 -10.07 -9.76
C PRO A 227 12.39 -11.20 -8.75
N TYR A 228 11.32 -11.99 -8.86
CA TYR A 228 10.99 -13.06 -7.90
C TYR A 228 10.79 -12.61 -6.45
N GLY A 229 10.77 -11.31 -6.16
CA GLY A 229 10.74 -10.75 -4.81
C GLY A 229 11.99 -11.00 -3.97
N VAL A 230 13.09 -11.47 -4.57
CA VAL A 230 14.30 -11.87 -3.84
C VAL A 230 15.34 -10.76 -3.78
N TYR A 231 15.92 -10.55 -2.60
CA TYR A 231 16.89 -9.49 -2.36
C TYR A 231 17.76 -9.76 -1.13
N SER A 232 18.78 -8.92 -0.92
CA SER A 232 19.66 -8.91 0.26
C SER A 232 19.98 -7.47 0.66
N PRO A 233 20.57 -7.22 1.86
CA PRO A 233 20.98 -5.87 2.26
C PRO A 233 21.91 -5.18 1.26
N ILE A 234 22.82 -5.93 0.64
CA ILE A 234 23.75 -5.40 -0.37
C ILE A 234 22.97 -4.95 -1.62
N ILE A 235 22.05 -5.78 -2.10
CA ILE A 235 21.22 -5.45 -3.26
C ILE A 235 20.30 -4.26 -2.96
N LYS A 236 19.66 -4.24 -1.78
CA LYS A 236 18.84 -3.09 -1.33
C LYS A 236 19.66 -1.80 -1.33
N SER A 237 20.91 -1.86 -0.85
CA SER A 237 21.82 -0.71 -0.89
C SER A 237 22.11 -0.23 -2.31
N LEU A 238 22.30 -1.15 -3.27
CA LEU A 238 22.50 -0.80 -4.68
C LEU A 238 21.26 -0.14 -5.31
N VAL A 239 20.06 -0.62 -4.99
CA VAL A 239 18.81 -0.02 -5.47
C VAL A 239 18.62 1.39 -4.89
N ILE A 240 18.93 1.60 -3.61
CA ILE A 240 18.92 2.93 -2.99
C ILE A 240 19.94 3.86 -3.67
N GLN A 241 21.16 3.38 -3.96
CA GLN A 241 22.18 4.14 -4.70
C GLN A 241 21.74 4.52 -6.11
N ALA A 242 20.92 3.67 -6.76
CA ALA A 242 20.30 3.99 -8.05
C ALA A 242 19.16 5.03 -7.95
N SER A 243 18.93 5.61 -6.77
CA SER A 243 17.99 6.71 -6.52
C SER A 243 16.54 6.38 -6.90
N TYR A 244 16.11 5.14 -6.68
CA TYR A 244 14.68 4.80 -6.67
C TYR A 244 14.05 5.29 -5.37
N GLU A 245 12.83 5.81 -5.46
CA GLU A 245 12.09 6.42 -4.34
C GLU A 245 11.16 5.43 -3.63
N GLY A 246 10.72 4.39 -4.34
CA GLY A 246 9.93 3.29 -3.79
C GLY A 246 10.48 1.95 -4.26
N ILE A 247 10.72 1.04 -3.31
CA ILE A 247 11.33 -0.26 -3.56
C ILE A 247 10.37 -1.35 -3.09
N PHE A 248 10.08 -2.30 -3.98
CA PHE A 248 9.00 -3.27 -3.79
C PHE A 248 9.53 -4.70 -3.77
N ASN A 249 9.13 -5.45 -2.74
CA ASN A 249 9.38 -6.88 -2.61
C ASN A 249 8.09 -7.69 -2.93
N ALA A 250 8.10 -8.99 -2.65
CA ALA A 250 6.92 -9.85 -2.80
C ALA A 250 6.60 -10.63 -1.50
N ASN A 251 6.95 -10.07 -0.34
CA ASN A 251 6.49 -10.59 0.95
C ASN A 251 4.97 -10.48 0.98
N SER A 252 4.29 -11.60 1.28
CA SER A 252 2.84 -11.72 1.16
C SER A 252 2.11 -11.05 2.35
N MET A 253 2.41 -9.80 2.68
CA MET A 253 1.68 -9.00 3.68
C MET A 253 1.27 -7.62 3.14
N ASN A 254 0.21 -7.04 3.72
CA ASN A 254 -0.20 -5.67 3.36
C ASN A 254 0.65 -4.64 4.09
N ASN A 255 0.69 -3.42 3.56
CA ASN A 255 1.44 -2.32 4.16
C ASN A 255 0.57 -1.54 5.13
N THR A 256 1.21 -0.74 5.98
CA THR A 256 0.57 0.25 6.87
C THR A 256 1.19 1.61 6.64
N LEU A 257 0.67 2.63 7.33
CA LEU A 257 1.24 3.99 7.33
C LEU A 257 2.74 4.03 7.73
N ASN A 258 3.20 3.06 8.53
CA ASN A 258 4.56 3.04 9.07
C ASN A 258 5.52 2.16 8.26
N THR A 259 5.11 1.67 7.09
CA THR A 259 5.97 0.80 6.27
C THR A 259 7.16 1.57 5.67
N ASP A 260 8.34 0.93 5.67
CA ASP A 260 9.54 1.43 5.00
C ASP A 260 9.33 1.54 3.48
N LEU A 261 9.46 2.75 2.93
CA LEU A 261 9.36 3.00 1.48
C LEU A 261 10.43 2.25 0.68
N CYS A 262 11.53 1.85 1.32
CA CYS A 262 12.58 1.03 0.73
C CYS A 262 12.33 -0.48 0.89
N SER A 263 11.15 -0.90 1.37
CA SER A 263 10.75 -2.32 1.50
C SER A 263 9.23 -2.49 1.49
N LEU A 264 8.57 -1.94 0.48
CA LEU A 264 7.12 -2.06 0.32
C LEU A 264 6.73 -3.48 -0.10
N ASN A 265 5.76 -4.05 0.59
CA ASN A 265 5.28 -5.40 0.35
C ASN A 265 4.23 -5.41 -0.77
N ARG A 266 4.23 -6.46 -1.58
CA ARG A 266 3.25 -6.66 -2.65
C ARG A 266 2.58 -8.02 -2.55
N GLN A 267 1.28 -8.05 -2.87
CA GLN A 267 0.44 -9.24 -2.87
C GLN A 267 0.28 -9.76 -4.30
N ILE A 268 0.95 -10.88 -4.59
CA ILE A 268 0.78 -11.56 -5.88
C ILE A 268 -0.64 -12.13 -5.96
N ILE A 269 -1.37 -11.77 -7.02
CA ILE A 269 -2.68 -12.29 -7.31
C ILE A 269 -2.53 -13.39 -8.37
N TYR A 270 -2.63 -14.64 -7.94
CA TYR A 270 -2.51 -15.79 -8.84
C TYR A 270 -3.81 -16.02 -9.62
N GLY A 271 -3.69 -16.44 -10.88
CA GLY A 271 -4.85 -16.69 -11.75
C GLY A 271 -5.66 -17.93 -11.38
N ASN A 272 -5.20 -18.74 -10.43
CA ASN A 272 -5.95 -19.85 -9.85
C ASN A 272 -6.46 -19.56 -8.44
N ASN A 273 -6.35 -18.32 -7.96
CA ASN A 273 -6.96 -17.91 -6.70
C ASN A 273 -8.48 -17.73 -6.89
N SER A 274 -9.26 -18.09 -5.87
CA SER A 274 -10.69 -17.75 -5.85
C SER A 274 -10.90 -16.25 -5.62
N PHE A 275 -12.07 -15.75 -6.01
CA PHE A 275 -12.49 -14.39 -5.70
C PHE A 275 -12.50 -14.13 -4.18
N THR A 276 -12.89 -15.11 -3.35
CA THR A 276 -12.77 -15.00 -1.88
C THR A 276 -11.34 -14.74 -1.43
N SER A 277 -10.34 -15.41 -2.04
CA SER A 277 -8.94 -15.16 -1.72
C SER A 277 -8.51 -13.73 -2.06
N PHE A 278 -9.07 -13.12 -3.10
CA PHE A 278 -8.84 -11.70 -3.42
C PHE A 278 -9.40 -10.79 -2.31
N ILE A 279 -10.61 -11.08 -1.81
CA ILE A 279 -11.21 -10.34 -0.69
C ILE A 279 -10.40 -10.51 0.60
N ASP A 280 -9.91 -11.72 0.88
CA ASP A 280 -9.06 -12.00 2.04
C ASP A 280 -7.75 -11.18 1.97
N ILE A 281 -7.15 -11.07 0.77
CA ILE A 281 -5.96 -10.25 0.55
C ILE A 281 -6.25 -8.78 0.86
N LEU A 282 -7.38 -8.22 0.41
CA LEU A 282 -7.73 -6.82 0.67
C LEU A 282 -7.94 -6.52 2.16
N ASN A 283 -8.43 -7.50 2.93
CA ASN A 283 -8.75 -7.34 4.34
C ASN A 283 -7.65 -7.83 5.30
N GLN A 284 -6.60 -8.48 4.80
CA GLN A 284 -5.52 -9.02 5.61
C GLN A 284 -4.78 -7.91 6.36
N GLN A 285 -4.69 -8.04 7.69
CA GLN A 285 -3.99 -7.08 8.54
C GLN A 285 -2.56 -7.56 8.86
N PRO A 286 -1.58 -6.66 9.02
CA PRO A 286 -0.29 -7.02 9.55
C PRO A 286 -0.36 -7.52 11.00
N ILE A 287 0.61 -8.36 11.40
CA ILE A 287 0.89 -8.66 12.82
C ILE A 287 2.04 -7.75 13.25
N SER A 288 1.84 -6.99 14.34
CA SER A 288 2.90 -6.22 14.97
C SER A 288 3.93 -7.15 15.63
N SER A 289 5.21 -6.88 15.40
CA SER A 289 6.30 -7.66 15.98
C SER A 289 7.46 -6.76 16.41
N SER A 290 7.99 -7.00 17.60
CA SER A 290 9.22 -6.33 18.07
C SER A 290 10.46 -6.85 17.37
N LYS A 291 10.40 -8.10 16.87
CA LYS A 291 11.53 -8.76 16.22
C LYS A 291 11.06 -9.86 15.29
N ILE A 292 11.65 -9.89 14.09
CA ILE A 292 11.70 -11.07 13.22
C ILE A 292 13.14 -11.60 13.19
N PHE A 293 13.30 -12.91 13.09
CA PHE A 293 14.60 -13.53 12.97
C PHE A 293 14.54 -14.77 12.06
N PRO A 294 15.51 -14.94 11.14
CA PRO A 294 16.44 -13.93 10.65
C PRO A 294 15.71 -12.67 10.13
N PHE A 295 16.40 -11.54 10.03
CA PHE A 295 15.81 -10.30 9.52
C PHE A 295 15.40 -10.44 8.05
N ASP A 296 14.51 -9.56 7.58
CA ASP A 296 13.99 -9.56 6.21
C ASP A 296 15.10 -9.36 5.16
N GLY A 297 15.19 -10.26 4.18
CA GLY A 297 16.24 -10.29 3.17
C GLY A 297 17.57 -10.92 3.64
N ALA A 298 17.59 -11.62 4.78
CA ALA A 298 18.81 -12.29 5.26
C ALA A 298 19.27 -13.40 4.30
N VAL A 299 20.58 -13.44 4.02
CA VAL A 299 21.24 -14.51 3.25
C VAL A 299 22.15 -15.31 4.17
N LEU A 300 21.92 -16.61 4.28
CA LEU A 300 22.41 -17.45 5.36
C LEU A 300 23.08 -18.72 4.81
N SER A 301 24.19 -19.13 5.40
CA SER A 301 24.84 -20.42 5.12
C SER A 301 24.34 -21.55 6.03
N ASP A 302 23.79 -21.21 7.20
CA ASP A 302 23.26 -22.18 8.15
C ASP A 302 21.90 -22.72 7.70
N GLN A 303 21.88 -23.98 7.28
CA GLN A 303 20.67 -24.69 6.84
C GLN A 303 19.77 -25.14 8.01
N TYR A 304 20.20 -24.95 9.26
CA TYR A 304 19.46 -25.27 10.49
C TYR A 304 19.02 -24.02 11.26
N VAL A 305 19.11 -22.85 10.63
CA VAL A 305 18.81 -21.56 11.24
C VAL A 305 17.44 -21.54 11.93
N LYS A 306 17.41 -21.00 13.16
CA LYS A 306 16.16 -20.75 13.89
C LYS A 306 15.43 -19.57 13.24
N ILE A 307 14.16 -19.78 12.90
CA ILE A 307 13.29 -18.82 12.20
C ILE A 307 12.09 -18.50 13.09
N GLY A 308 11.69 -17.25 13.21
CA GLY A 308 10.56 -16.88 14.06
C GLY A 308 10.36 -15.38 14.22
N ALA A 309 9.45 -15.02 15.11
CA ALA A 309 9.14 -13.65 15.48
C ALA A 309 8.76 -13.55 16.96
N ILE A 310 8.93 -12.36 17.54
CA ILE A 310 8.38 -11.97 18.84
C ILE A 310 7.20 -11.05 18.55
N LEU A 311 5.99 -11.54 18.82
CA LEU A 311 4.74 -10.84 18.50
C LEU A 311 4.42 -9.80 19.60
N GLU A 312 3.84 -8.67 19.21
CA GLU A 312 3.40 -7.62 20.15
C GLU A 312 1.87 -7.61 20.36
N GLU A 313 1.16 -8.52 19.68
CA GLU A 313 -0.30 -8.55 19.66
C GLU A 313 -0.88 -9.47 20.74
N ASN A 314 -1.57 -8.88 21.73
CA ASN A 314 -2.19 -9.65 22.82
C ASN A 314 -3.58 -10.24 22.45
N ASN A 315 -4.16 -9.86 21.30
CA ASN A 315 -5.51 -10.25 20.90
C ASN A 315 -5.56 -11.45 19.93
N ILE A 316 -4.41 -12.04 19.60
CA ILE A 316 -4.33 -13.16 18.66
C ILE A 316 -4.87 -14.45 19.31
N ASP A 317 -5.65 -15.22 18.55
CA ASP A 317 -6.02 -16.57 18.99
C ASP A 317 -4.82 -17.51 18.84
N GLU A 318 -4.20 -17.91 19.94
CA GLU A 318 -3.04 -18.81 19.92
C GLU A 318 -3.33 -20.12 19.16
N LYS A 319 -4.56 -20.63 19.25
CA LYS A 319 -4.99 -21.85 18.55
C LYS A 319 -5.09 -21.68 17.03
N SER A 320 -5.16 -20.45 16.56
CA SER A 320 -5.22 -20.11 15.13
C SER A 320 -3.85 -19.89 14.50
N LEU A 321 -2.77 -19.84 15.31
CA LEU A 321 -1.43 -19.58 14.82
C LEU A 321 -1.02 -20.62 13.79
N THR A 322 -0.53 -20.16 12.64
CA THR A 322 0.13 -21.01 11.67
C THR A 322 1.43 -20.40 11.21
N MET A 323 2.41 -21.26 10.91
CA MET A 323 3.67 -20.87 10.30
C MET A 323 3.86 -21.64 9.01
N LYS A 324 4.23 -20.93 7.94
CA LYS A 324 4.60 -21.51 6.65
C LYS A 324 5.99 -21.04 6.24
N LEU A 325 6.75 -21.94 5.63
CA LEU A 325 8.07 -21.66 5.07
C LEU A 325 8.07 -22.08 3.59
N GLY A 326 8.21 -21.11 2.68
CA GLY A 326 8.14 -21.37 1.23
C GLY A 326 6.82 -22.01 0.79
N GLY A 327 5.71 -21.61 1.44
CA GLY A 327 4.36 -22.14 1.18
C GLY A 327 3.99 -23.40 1.96
N ALA A 328 4.95 -24.17 2.48
CA ALA A 328 4.69 -25.37 3.25
C ALA A 328 4.45 -25.07 4.73
N LYS A 329 3.40 -25.67 5.32
CA LYS A 329 3.14 -25.54 6.77
C LYS A 329 4.23 -26.25 7.56
N VAL A 330 4.77 -25.58 8.58
CA VAL A 330 5.78 -26.14 9.49
C VAL A 330 5.24 -26.24 10.91
N LYS A 331 5.78 -27.19 11.69
CA LYS A 331 5.50 -27.29 13.12
C LYS A 331 6.41 -26.30 13.86
N PHE A 332 5.83 -25.43 14.66
CA PHE A 332 6.54 -24.39 15.41
C PHE A 332 6.34 -24.57 16.92
N ASN A 333 7.17 -23.88 17.70
CA ASN A 333 7.02 -23.67 19.13
C ASN A 333 6.46 -22.26 19.36
N PHE A 334 5.54 -22.11 20.29
CA PHE A 334 5.04 -20.80 20.74
C PHE A 334 5.21 -20.69 22.25
N ASN A 335 5.83 -19.61 22.71
CA ASN A 335 5.99 -19.29 24.12
C ASN A 335 5.08 -18.10 24.48
N PRO A 336 3.95 -18.32 25.19
CA PRO A 336 3.02 -17.25 25.54
C PRO A 336 3.62 -16.16 26.45
N ALA A 337 4.61 -16.49 27.28
CA ALA A 337 5.22 -15.52 28.20
C ALA A 337 6.10 -14.50 27.46
N SER A 338 6.79 -14.94 26.41
CA SER A 338 7.65 -14.07 25.60
C SER A 338 7.01 -13.68 24.27
N GLN A 339 5.81 -14.18 23.96
CA GLN A 339 5.15 -14.07 22.66
C GLN A 339 6.04 -14.53 21.47
N GLU A 340 7.00 -15.42 21.75
CA GLU A 340 7.91 -15.92 20.72
C GLU A 340 7.28 -17.10 19.98
N ILE A 341 7.13 -16.97 18.68
CA ILE A 341 6.85 -18.07 17.77
C ILE A 341 8.12 -18.41 16.99
N SER A 342 8.55 -19.67 17.03
CA SER A 342 9.77 -20.08 16.34
C SER A 342 9.75 -21.52 15.82
N TYR A 343 10.53 -21.73 14.76
CA TYR A 343 10.75 -22.98 14.08
C TYR A 343 12.25 -23.21 13.92
N THR A 344 12.69 -24.44 14.16
CA THR A 344 14.06 -24.88 13.86
C THR A 344 13.97 -26.12 12.98
N PRO A 345 14.57 -26.12 11.78
CA PRO A 345 14.53 -27.25 10.88
C PRO A 345 15.15 -28.52 11.50
N LEU A 346 14.45 -29.65 11.39
CA LEU A 346 14.99 -30.97 11.79
C LEU A 346 15.87 -31.59 10.69
N LYS A 347 15.76 -31.06 9.46
CA LYS A 347 16.53 -31.43 8.28
C LYS A 347 17.10 -30.16 7.66
N PRO A 348 18.25 -30.21 6.98
CA PRO A 348 18.83 -29.02 6.38
C PRO A 348 17.86 -28.43 5.35
N LEU A 349 17.61 -27.13 5.46
CA LEU A 349 16.85 -26.39 4.45
C LEU A 349 17.58 -26.43 3.11
N ILE A 350 16.84 -26.62 2.02
CA ILE A 350 17.40 -26.62 0.66
C ILE A 350 17.90 -25.21 0.34
N LYS A 351 19.01 -25.11 -0.40
CA LYS A 351 19.57 -23.83 -0.87
C LYS A 351 18.62 -23.14 -1.83
N LYS A 352 17.84 -22.19 -1.32
CA LYS A 352 16.91 -21.33 -2.07
C LYS A 352 16.40 -20.21 -1.16
N SER A 353 15.60 -19.34 -1.76
CA SER A 353 14.82 -18.33 -1.03
C SER A 353 13.51 -18.91 -0.49
N TYR A 354 13.12 -18.47 0.70
CA TYR A 354 11.91 -18.85 1.38
C TYR A 354 11.18 -17.60 1.88
N ILE A 355 9.90 -17.50 1.57
CA ILE A 355 9.00 -16.58 2.29
C ILE A 355 8.56 -17.28 3.57
N VAL A 356 8.88 -16.65 4.70
CA VAL A 356 8.35 -17.00 6.00
C VAL A 356 7.02 -16.30 6.17
N ASN A 357 5.98 -17.04 6.55
CA ASN A 357 4.68 -16.47 6.89
C ASN A 357 4.27 -16.96 8.27
N ILE A 358 3.84 -16.03 9.11
CA ILE A 358 3.12 -16.33 10.34
C ILE A 358 1.75 -15.69 10.21
N THR A 359 0.70 -16.48 10.43
CA THR A 359 -0.69 -16.01 10.41
C THR A 359 -1.36 -16.28 11.74
N ALA A 360 -2.25 -15.39 12.15
CA ALA A 360 -3.13 -15.58 13.28
C ALA A 360 -4.52 -15.03 12.94
N TYR A 361 -5.55 -15.51 13.60
CA TYR A 361 -6.87 -14.92 13.55
C TYR A 361 -7.03 -13.96 14.75
N ASP A 362 -7.44 -12.74 14.45
CA ASP A 362 -7.80 -11.74 15.46
C ASP A 362 -9.29 -11.85 15.77
N LYS A 363 -9.60 -12.24 17.01
CA LYS A 363 -10.99 -12.41 17.47
C LYS A 363 -11.74 -11.09 17.56
N SER A 364 -11.04 -10.00 17.86
CA SER A 364 -11.64 -8.68 18.05
C SER A 364 -11.99 -8.01 16.72
N ALA A 365 -11.10 -8.15 15.72
CA ALA A 365 -11.27 -7.56 14.40
C ALA A 365 -11.99 -8.50 13.40
N ASN A 366 -12.21 -9.76 13.78
CA ASN A 366 -12.76 -10.81 12.92
C ASN A 366 -12.02 -10.89 11.57
N CYS A 367 -10.68 -10.93 11.63
CA CYS A 367 -9.86 -10.95 10.43
C CYS A 367 -8.59 -11.80 10.61
N THR A 368 -8.01 -12.22 9.49
CA THR A 368 -6.69 -12.84 9.48
C THR A 368 -5.61 -11.76 9.55
N ARG A 369 -4.72 -11.90 10.51
CA ARG A 369 -3.46 -11.15 10.58
C ARG A 369 -2.30 -11.98 10.02
N LYS A 370 -1.32 -11.33 9.41
CA LYS A 370 -0.12 -11.97 8.88
C LYS A 370 1.12 -11.08 9.04
N ILE A 371 2.25 -11.70 9.36
CA ILE A 371 3.59 -11.15 9.11
C ILE A 371 4.32 -12.04 8.10
N SER A 372 5.03 -11.42 7.16
CA SER A 372 5.69 -12.09 6.05
C SER A 372 7.06 -11.47 5.79
N TRP A 373 8.10 -12.28 5.61
CA TRP A 373 9.43 -11.79 5.26
C TRP A 373 10.24 -12.83 4.49
N LEU A 374 11.30 -12.36 3.83
CA LEU A 374 12.19 -13.17 3.02
C LEU A 374 13.42 -13.63 3.82
N ILE A 375 13.80 -14.89 3.64
CA ILE A 375 15.14 -15.39 3.95
C ILE A 375 15.69 -16.20 2.78
N THR A 376 17.01 -16.27 2.64
CA THR A 376 17.69 -17.07 1.62
C THR A 376 18.75 -17.97 2.25
N ILE A 377 18.73 -19.25 1.87
CA ILE A 377 19.74 -20.24 2.25
C ILE A 377 20.67 -20.46 1.05
N ASN A 378 21.97 -20.23 1.22
CA ASN A 378 22.99 -20.25 0.16
C ASN A 378 23.91 -21.48 0.17
#